data_AF-A0A359C8R2-F1
#
_entry.id   AF-A0A359C8R2-F1
#
_cell.length_a   1.000
_cell.length_b   1.000
_cell.length_c   1.000
_cell.angle_alpha   90.00
_cell.angle_beta   90.00
_cell.angle_gamma   90.00
#
_symmetry.space_group_name_H-M   'P 1'
#
loop_
_entity.id
_entity.type
_entity.pdbx_description
1 polymer ?
#
loop_
_entity_poly.entity_id
_entity_poly.type
_entity_poly.pdbx_seq_one_letter_code
_entity_poly.pdbx_strand_id
1 'polypeptide(L)'
;MMLKAAGAAIVSFPSDESYSALQSGVADGMWTSSASLVSYRLYEVGKHVTTAQDKTFWYMFEPLLMAKSTYDSLTPEQQKIVTEVGASLDSFAVKSAKEDDQQVADVYKKAGVAVHDMDEATFAKWRKIAEESAWKDFAATVPDGKRLIDLAVSVK
;
A
#
# COMPACT_ATOMS: atom_id res chain seq x y z
N MET A 1 -9.42 -0.03 -10.73
CA MET A 1 -9.37 -0.68 -12.07
C MET A 1 -9.08 -2.17 -11.97
N MET A 2 -8.05 -2.59 -11.22
CA MET A 2 -7.72 -4.02 -11.02
C MET A 2 -8.86 -4.82 -10.38
N LEU A 3 -9.43 -4.36 -9.24
CA LEU A 3 -10.54 -5.05 -8.59
C LEU A 3 -11.77 -5.18 -9.49
N LYS A 4 -12.12 -4.13 -10.25
CA LYS A 4 -13.20 -4.19 -11.24
C LYS A 4 -12.90 -5.21 -12.35
N ALA A 5 -11.66 -5.25 -12.83
CA ALA A 5 -11.22 -6.25 -13.82
C ALA A 5 -11.23 -7.68 -13.25
N ALA A 6 -11.06 -7.84 -11.94
CA ALA A 6 -11.22 -9.10 -11.22
C ALA A 6 -12.69 -9.44 -10.89
N GLY A 7 -13.66 -8.61 -11.30
CA GLY A 7 -15.09 -8.83 -11.10
C GLY A 7 -15.68 -8.27 -9.79
N ALA A 8 -14.91 -7.54 -9.00
CA ALA A 8 -15.38 -6.94 -7.76
C ALA A 8 -16.10 -5.60 -7.99
N ALA A 9 -17.12 -5.32 -7.16
CA ALA A 9 -17.68 -3.97 -7.01
C ALA A 9 -16.78 -3.13 -6.07
N ILE A 10 -16.65 -1.83 -6.34
CA ILE A 10 -15.80 -0.92 -5.55
C ILE A 10 -16.69 0.05 -4.79
N VAL A 11 -16.50 0.07 -3.48
CA VAL A 11 -16.98 1.12 -2.59
C VAL A 11 -15.79 2.01 -2.20
N SER A 12 -16.02 3.31 -2.08
CA SER A 12 -14.98 4.27 -1.70
C SER A 12 -15.41 4.97 -0.43
N PHE A 13 -14.51 4.99 0.55
CA PHE A 13 -14.69 5.63 1.85
C PHE A 13 -13.32 6.13 2.36
N PRO A 14 -13.29 7.17 3.21
CA PRO A 14 -12.07 7.61 3.91
C PRO A 14 -11.41 6.48 4.71
N SER A 15 -10.08 6.51 4.85
CA SER A 15 -9.35 5.43 5.53
C SER A 15 -9.70 5.30 7.02
N ASP A 16 -10.14 6.36 7.68
CA ASP A 16 -10.64 6.36 9.05
C ASP A 16 -12.03 5.70 9.19
N GLU A 17 -12.77 5.50 8.09
CA GLU A 17 -14.03 4.75 8.05
C GLU A 17 -13.84 3.25 7.74
N SER A 18 -12.60 2.78 7.58
CA SER A 18 -12.30 1.39 7.21
C SER A 18 -12.92 0.37 8.17
N TYR A 19 -12.81 0.63 9.48
CA TYR A 19 -13.33 -0.25 10.50
C TYR A 19 -14.85 -0.38 10.41
N SER A 20 -15.57 0.75 10.35
CA SER A 20 -17.03 0.77 10.31
C SER A 20 -17.56 0.21 8.99
N ALA A 21 -16.88 0.43 7.87
CA ALA A 21 -17.23 -0.14 6.57
C ALA A 21 -17.18 -1.67 6.59
N LEU A 22 -16.13 -2.26 7.17
CA LEU A 22 -16.04 -3.71 7.36
C LEU A 22 -17.03 -4.24 8.40
N GLN A 23 -17.18 -3.55 9.53
CA GLN A 23 -18.08 -3.97 10.62
C GLN A 23 -19.55 -4.05 10.17
N SER A 24 -19.99 -3.07 9.38
CA SER A 24 -21.36 -2.97 8.89
C SER A 24 -21.65 -3.82 7.66
N GLY A 25 -20.62 -4.39 7.02
CA GLY A 25 -20.74 -5.13 5.77
C GLY A 25 -20.97 -4.24 4.54
N VAL A 26 -20.72 -2.93 4.64
CA VAL A 26 -20.67 -2.04 3.46
C VAL A 26 -19.52 -2.46 2.53
N ALA A 27 -18.42 -2.97 3.11
CA ALA A 27 -17.33 -3.61 2.38
C ALA A 27 -17.12 -5.04 2.90
N ASP A 28 -17.03 -6.00 1.97
CA ASP A 28 -16.71 -7.40 2.31
C ASP A 28 -15.21 -7.62 2.59
N GLY A 29 -14.37 -6.70 2.12
CA GLY A 29 -12.94 -6.76 2.28
C GLY A 29 -12.27 -5.50 1.76
N MET A 30 -11.02 -5.32 2.16
CA MET A 30 -10.19 -4.23 1.70
C MET A 30 -8.72 -4.63 1.73
N TRP A 31 -7.89 -3.87 1.04
CA TRP A 31 -6.44 -3.92 1.19
C TRP A 31 -5.94 -2.60 1.76
N THR A 32 -4.84 -2.65 2.49
CA THR A 32 -4.06 -1.51 2.98
C THR A 32 -2.69 -2.01 3.43
N SER A 33 -1.82 -1.13 3.93
CA SER A 33 -0.50 -1.51 4.45
C SER A 33 -0.61 -2.39 5.71
N SER A 34 0.39 -3.24 5.95
CA SER A 34 0.48 -4.08 7.16
C SER A 34 0.39 -3.26 8.45
N ALA A 35 1.04 -2.09 8.46
CA ALA A 35 0.94 -1.11 9.54
C ALA A 35 -0.51 -0.64 9.78
N SER A 36 -1.26 -0.37 8.71
CA SER A 36 -2.65 0.08 8.79
C SER A 36 -3.60 -1.03 9.24
N LEU A 37 -3.39 -2.27 8.76
CA LEU A 37 -4.15 -3.44 9.21
C LEU A 37 -4.12 -3.59 10.74
N VAL A 38 -2.95 -3.37 11.34
CA VAL A 38 -2.77 -3.43 12.81
C VAL A 38 -3.28 -2.17 13.50
N SER A 39 -2.85 -0.98 13.07
CA SER A 39 -3.14 0.29 13.77
C SER A 39 -4.63 0.67 13.74
N TYR A 40 -5.35 0.29 12.69
CA TYR A 40 -6.81 0.46 12.61
C TYR A 40 -7.59 -0.68 13.29
N ARG A 41 -6.89 -1.65 13.89
CA ARG A 41 -7.48 -2.82 14.56
C ARG A 41 -8.44 -3.61 13.68
N LEU A 42 -8.15 -3.74 12.38
CA LEU A 42 -9.07 -4.41 11.46
C LEU A 42 -9.19 -5.91 11.72
N TYR A 43 -8.32 -6.49 12.57
CA TYR A 43 -8.46 -7.84 13.11
C TYR A 43 -9.70 -8.03 14.00
N GLU A 44 -10.33 -6.96 14.51
CA GLU A 44 -11.57 -7.05 15.31
C GLU A 44 -12.81 -7.30 14.43
N VAL A 45 -12.73 -7.00 13.13
CA VAL A 45 -13.86 -7.03 12.18
C VAL A 45 -13.61 -7.93 10.96
N GLY A 46 -12.35 -8.20 10.64
CA GLY A 46 -11.95 -9.10 9.55
C GLY A 46 -11.92 -10.57 9.98
N LYS A 47 -12.42 -11.47 9.12
CA LYS A 47 -12.37 -12.93 9.35
C LYS A 47 -11.20 -13.62 8.67
N HIS A 48 -10.61 -12.95 7.68
CA HIS A 48 -9.45 -13.42 6.93
C HIS A 48 -8.47 -12.27 6.71
N VAL A 49 -7.19 -12.58 6.65
CA VAL A 49 -6.14 -11.67 6.17
C VAL A 49 -5.20 -12.42 5.24
N THR A 50 -4.86 -11.81 4.11
CA THR A 50 -3.74 -12.25 3.27
C THR A 50 -2.56 -11.32 3.55
N THR A 51 -1.46 -11.86 4.05
CA THR A 51 -0.31 -11.07 4.49
C THR A 51 0.66 -10.78 3.34
N ALA A 52 1.56 -9.83 3.58
CA ALA A 52 2.69 -9.53 2.73
C ALA A 52 4.01 -10.16 3.25
N GLN A 53 3.95 -11.14 4.17
CA GLN A 53 5.14 -11.72 4.84
C GLN A 53 6.19 -12.25 3.86
N ASP A 54 5.75 -12.87 2.77
CA ASP A 54 6.61 -13.43 1.73
C ASP A 54 6.46 -12.67 0.40
N LYS A 55 5.21 -12.44 -0.02
CA LYS A 55 4.91 -11.85 -1.32
C LYS A 55 3.66 -10.99 -1.27
N THR A 56 3.65 -9.91 -2.03
CA THR A 56 2.48 -9.06 -2.23
C THR A 56 2.55 -8.37 -3.59
N PHE A 57 1.39 -8.11 -4.19
CA PHE A 57 1.27 -7.23 -5.36
C PHE A 57 0.98 -5.77 -4.95
N TRP A 58 0.63 -5.54 -3.68
CA TRP A 58 0.20 -4.24 -3.20
C TRP A 58 1.37 -3.51 -2.53
N TYR A 59 1.83 -2.45 -3.19
CA TYR A 59 2.80 -1.49 -2.66
C TYR A 59 2.22 -0.10 -2.85
N MET A 60 2.18 0.68 -1.78
CA MET A 60 1.71 2.07 -1.80
C MET A 60 2.86 3.00 -1.43
N PHE A 61 3.05 4.05 -2.22
CA PHE A 61 4.07 5.06 -1.97
C PHE A 61 3.50 6.13 -1.02
N GLU A 62 3.96 6.13 0.23
CA GLU A 62 3.48 7.00 1.32
C GLU A 62 4.61 7.94 1.81
N PRO A 63 5.02 8.94 1.01
CA PRO A 63 6.18 9.77 1.32
C PRO A 63 5.91 10.82 2.42
N LEU A 64 6.96 11.16 3.16
CA LEU A 64 6.99 12.40 3.93
C LEU A 64 7.12 13.59 2.97
N LEU A 65 6.13 14.48 2.99
CA LEU A 65 6.11 15.67 2.13
C LEU A 65 6.16 16.95 2.95
N MET A 66 6.76 17.98 2.35
CA MET A 66 6.78 19.34 2.87
C MET A 66 6.24 20.29 1.80
N ALA A 67 5.49 21.32 2.22
CA ALA A 67 5.06 22.37 1.31
C ALA A 67 6.29 23.07 0.71
N LYS A 68 6.35 23.13 -0.63
CA LYS A 68 7.49 23.71 -1.35
C LYS A 68 7.76 25.16 -0.93
N SER A 69 6.73 25.98 -0.77
CA SER A 69 6.88 27.38 -0.34
C SER A 69 7.52 27.52 1.03
N THR A 70 7.19 26.63 1.97
CA THR A 70 7.81 26.61 3.31
C THR A 70 9.26 26.14 3.22
N TYR A 71 9.55 25.10 2.44
CA TYR A 71 10.93 24.65 2.23
C TYR A 71 11.79 25.74 1.58
N ASP A 72 11.27 26.43 0.56
CA ASP A 72 11.97 27.50 -0.15
C ASP A 72 12.20 28.74 0.72
N SER A 73 11.40 28.95 1.77
CA SER A 73 11.57 30.06 2.73
C SER A 73 12.60 29.77 3.83
N LEU A 74 13.10 28.54 3.92
CA LEU A 74 14.15 28.17 4.87
C LEU A 74 15.51 28.74 4.43
N THR A 75 16.40 28.93 5.40
CA THR A 75 17.82 29.19 5.10
C THR A 75 18.46 27.98 4.40
N PRO A 76 19.55 28.17 3.62
CA PRO A 76 20.26 27.05 2.99
C PRO A 76 20.68 25.96 3.99
N GLU A 77 21.08 26.35 5.19
CA GLU A 77 21.46 25.42 6.26
C GLU A 77 20.27 24.60 6.75
N GLN A 78 19.11 25.22 6.91
CA GLN A 78 17.87 24.52 7.30
C GLN A 78 17.36 23.59 6.19
N GLN A 79 17.40 24.03 4.92
CA GLN A 79 17.06 23.18 3.77
C GLN A 79 17.92 21.91 3.73
N LYS A 80 19.22 22.07 3.95
CA LYS A 80 20.17 20.96 4.05
C LYS A 80 19.78 19.99 5.16
N ILE A 81 19.51 20.49 6.37
CA ILE A 81 19.11 19.64 7.51
C ILE A 81 17.82 18.88 7.21
N VAL A 82 16.78 19.54 6.69
CA VAL A 82 15.50 18.89 6.36
C VAL A 82 15.70 17.77 5.34
N THR A 83 16.50 18.02 4.30
CA THR A 83 16.78 17.02 3.27
C THR A 83 17.59 15.84 3.81
N GLU A 84 18.63 16.10 4.58
CA GLU A 84 19.48 15.05 5.17
C GLU A 84 18.72 14.19 6.17
N VAL A 85 17.92 14.81 7.04
CA VAL A 85 17.07 14.08 7.99
C VAL A 85 15.99 13.30 7.25
N GLY A 86 15.31 13.91 6.27
CA GLY A 86 14.31 13.23 5.45
C GLY A 86 14.87 11.95 4.80
N ALA A 87 16.04 12.06 4.16
CA ALA A 87 16.71 10.90 3.55
C ALA A 87 17.15 9.85 4.59
N SER A 88 17.55 10.27 5.79
CA SER A 88 17.94 9.32 6.85
C SER A 88 16.78 8.43 7.31
N LEU A 89 15.55 8.91 7.19
CA LEU A 89 14.34 8.18 7.60
C LEU A 89 13.96 7.04 6.63
N ASP A 90 14.48 7.02 5.40
CA ASP A 90 14.15 5.97 4.42
C ASP A 90 14.52 4.57 4.95
N SER A 91 15.70 4.46 5.57
CA SER A 91 16.17 3.20 6.16
C SER A 91 15.27 2.72 7.31
N PHE A 92 14.79 3.66 8.12
CA PHE A 92 13.82 3.39 9.18
C PHE A 92 12.49 2.94 8.59
N ALA A 93 11.96 3.67 7.60
CA ALA A 93 10.67 3.35 6.98
C ALA A 93 10.67 1.95 6.33
N VAL A 94 11.71 1.61 5.56
CA VAL A 94 11.83 0.28 4.92
C VAL A 94 11.97 -0.83 5.97
N LYS A 95 12.75 -0.59 7.03
CA LYS A 95 12.91 -1.57 8.11
C LYS A 95 11.59 -1.79 8.84
N SER A 96 10.93 -0.72 9.28
CA SER A 96 9.67 -0.78 10.01
C SER A 96 8.57 -1.43 9.19
N ALA A 97 8.45 -1.11 7.90
CA ALA A 97 7.46 -1.74 7.02
C ALA A 97 7.66 -3.27 6.92
N LYS A 98 8.91 -3.74 6.81
CA LYS A 98 9.22 -5.17 6.81
C LYS A 98 8.93 -5.84 8.15
N GLU A 99 9.18 -5.14 9.25
CA GLU A 99 8.83 -5.64 10.60
C GLU A 99 7.31 -5.74 10.77
N ASP A 100 6.55 -4.75 10.28
CA ASP A 100 5.09 -4.76 10.27
C ASP A 100 4.52 -5.88 9.39
N ASP A 101 5.12 -6.14 8.23
CA ASP A 101 4.75 -7.27 7.35
C ASP A 101 4.88 -8.60 8.08
N GLN A 102 5.89 -8.76 8.95
CA GLN A 102 6.03 -9.96 9.78
C GLN A 102 5.04 -9.95 10.96
N GLN A 103 4.88 -8.82 11.64
CA GLN A 103 4.07 -8.71 12.86
C GLN A 103 2.57 -8.88 12.58
N VAL A 104 2.07 -8.44 11.42
CA VAL A 104 0.63 -8.47 11.11
C VAL A 104 0.05 -9.88 11.22
N ALA A 105 0.78 -10.91 10.76
CA ALA A 105 0.32 -12.30 10.86
C ALA A 105 0.12 -12.73 12.31
N ASP A 106 1.04 -12.37 13.21
CA ASP A 106 0.99 -12.75 14.61
C ASP A 106 -0.15 -12.05 15.35
N VAL A 107 -0.36 -10.76 15.07
CA VAL A 107 -1.48 -9.99 15.63
C VAL A 107 -2.81 -10.63 15.21
N TYR A 108 -2.97 -10.93 13.92
CA TYR A 108 -4.20 -11.50 13.39
C TYR A 108 -4.43 -12.95 13.86
N LYS A 109 -3.38 -13.78 13.93
CA LYS A 109 -3.45 -15.14 14.52
C LYS A 109 -3.92 -15.09 15.97
N LYS A 110 -3.36 -14.19 16.79
CA LYS A 110 -3.75 -14.02 18.20
C LYS A 110 -5.20 -13.55 18.36
N ALA A 111 -5.71 -12.77 17.41
CA ALA A 111 -7.11 -12.37 17.36
C ALA A 111 -8.06 -13.48 16.84
N GLY A 112 -7.55 -14.66 16.50
CA GLY A 112 -8.34 -15.78 15.98
C GLY A 112 -8.75 -15.63 14.52
N VAL A 113 -8.10 -14.73 13.77
CA VAL A 113 -8.36 -14.50 12.35
C VAL A 113 -7.60 -15.53 11.50
N ALA A 114 -8.22 -16.01 10.42
CA ALA A 114 -7.54 -16.91 9.49
C ALA A 114 -6.51 -16.14 8.65
N VAL A 115 -5.24 -16.51 8.81
CA VAL A 115 -4.10 -15.88 8.15
C VAL A 115 -3.64 -16.71 6.97
N HIS A 116 -3.46 -16.05 5.83
CA HIS A 116 -3.01 -16.64 4.57
C HIS A 116 -1.81 -15.87 4.03
N ASP A 117 -0.96 -16.55 3.26
CA ASP A 117 0.14 -15.92 2.53
C ASP A 117 -0.09 -16.01 1.02
N MET A 118 0.54 -15.13 0.27
CA MET A 118 0.44 -15.11 -1.19
C MET A 118 1.55 -15.93 -1.83
N ASP A 119 1.19 -16.86 -2.70
CA ASP A 119 2.15 -17.59 -3.51
C ASP A 119 2.48 -16.86 -4.83
N GLU A 120 3.52 -17.32 -5.52
CA GLU A 120 3.95 -16.78 -6.82
C GLU A 120 2.83 -16.86 -7.87
N ALA A 121 2.04 -17.92 -7.87
CA ALA A 121 0.95 -18.11 -8.82
C ALA A 121 -0.15 -17.06 -8.64
N THR A 122 -0.50 -16.73 -7.40
CA THR A 122 -1.48 -15.70 -7.06
C THR A 122 -0.95 -14.31 -7.35
N PHE A 123 0.32 -14.04 -7.02
CA PHE A 123 0.99 -12.80 -7.39
C PHE A 123 0.98 -12.58 -8.91
N ALA A 124 1.35 -13.59 -9.70
CA ALA A 124 1.36 -13.53 -11.15
C ALA A 124 -0.03 -13.26 -11.75
N LYS A 125 -1.10 -13.81 -11.16
CA LYS A 125 -2.48 -13.51 -11.56
C LYS A 125 -2.82 -12.03 -11.35
N TRP A 126 -2.47 -11.46 -10.19
CA TRP A 126 -2.70 -10.04 -9.91
C TRP A 126 -1.89 -9.13 -10.81
N ARG A 127 -0.62 -9.48 -11.07
CA ARG A 127 0.23 -8.75 -12.01
C ARG A 127 -0.38 -8.73 -13.41
N LYS A 128 -0.83 -9.88 -13.92
CA LYS A 128 -1.49 -9.96 -15.22
C LYS A 128 -2.74 -9.08 -15.28
N ILE A 129 -3.56 -9.08 -14.22
CA ILE A 129 -4.72 -8.20 -14.11
C ILE A 129 -4.29 -6.72 -14.16
N ALA A 130 -3.20 -6.35 -13.49
CA ALA A 130 -2.66 -4.99 -13.53
C ALA A 130 -2.24 -4.60 -14.95
N GLU A 131 -1.47 -5.44 -15.63
CA GLU A 131 -1.00 -5.27 -17.01
C GLU A 131 -2.16 -5.13 -18.01
N GLU A 132 -3.22 -5.92 -17.83
CA GLU A 132 -4.38 -5.92 -18.72
C GLU A 132 -5.38 -4.79 -18.44
N SER A 133 -5.31 -4.14 -17.27
CA SER A 133 -6.24 -3.09 -16.83
C SER A 133 -5.52 -1.79 -16.43
N ALA A 134 -5.09 -1.67 -15.18
CA ALA A 134 -4.59 -0.45 -14.58
C ALA A 134 -3.38 0.15 -15.30
N TRP A 135 -2.48 -0.69 -15.83
CA TRP A 135 -1.31 -0.21 -16.58
C TRP A 135 -1.71 0.41 -17.92
N LYS A 136 -2.68 -0.18 -18.62
CA LYS A 136 -3.20 0.39 -19.88
C LYS A 136 -3.87 1.73 -19.66
N ASP A 137 -4.69 1.82 -18.62
CA ASP A 137 -5.35 3.07 -18.27
C ASP A 137 -4.33 4.13 -17.86
N PHE A 138 -3.38 3.81 -16.96
CA PHE A 138 -2.32 4.74 -16.57
C PHE A 138 -1.51 5.24 -17.77
N ALA A 139 -1.13 4.36 -18.69
CA ALA A 139 -0.42 4.73 -19.90
C ALA A 139 -1.23 5.68 -20.81
N ALA A 140 -2.55 5.57 -20.80
CA ALA A 140 -3.46 6.36 -21.64
C ALA A 140 -3.88 7.68 -20.99
N THR A 141 -3.99 7.73 -19.66
CA THR A 141 -4.57 8.86 -18.92
C THR A 141 -3.56 9.75 -18.24
N VAL A 142 -2.35 9.25 -17.96
CA VAL A 142 -1.29 10.01 -17.29
C VAL A 142 -0.30 10.57 -18.33
N PRO A 143 0.03 11.87 -18.30
CA PRO A 143 1.10 12.43 -19.12
C PRO A 143 2.41 11.65 -18.95
N ASP A 144 3.02 11.25 -20.07
CA ASP A 144 4.19 10.35 -20.10
C ASP A 144 3.99 8.99 -19.40
N GLY A 145 2.74 8.56 -19.18
CA GLY A 145 2.39 7.37 -18.41
C GLY A 145 3.04 6.10 -18.95
N LYS A 146 3.09 5.93 -20.29
CA LYS A 146 3.80 4.79 -20.90
C LYS A 146 5.29 4.79 -20.56
N ARG A 147 5.96 5.93 -20.68
CA ARG A 147 7.39 6.07 -20.36
C ARG A 147 7.65 5.77 -18.88
N LEU A 148 6.78 6.25 -17.98
CA LEU A 148 6.90 5.98 -16.55
C LEU A 148 6.75 4.50 -16.22
N ILE A 149 5.80 3.80 -16.86
CA ILE A 149 5.68 2.33 -16.75
C ILE A 149 6.93 1.64 -17.26
N ASP A 150 7.41 2.00 -18.46
CA ASP A 150 8.61 1.41 -19.07
C ASP A 150 9.84 1.56 -18.14
N LEU A 151 9.99 2.73 -17.49
CA LEU A 151 11.03 2.97 -16.49
C LEU A 151 10.84 2.09 -15.25
N ALA A 152 9.62 2.03 -14.70
CA ALA A 152 9.33 1.25 -13.49
C ALA A 152 9.61 -0.26 -13.70
N VAL A 153 9.24 -0.82 -14.86
CA VAL A 153 9.49 -2.25 -15.15
C VAL A 153 10.95 -2.56 -15.49
N SER A 154 11.77 -1.54 -15.77
CA SER A 154 13.20 -1.72 -16.04
C SER A 154 14.04 -1.90 -14.77
N VAL A 155 13.50 -1.50 -13.61
CA VAL A 155 14.12 -1.69 -12.31
C VAL A 155 13.99 -3.17 -11.91
N LYS A 156 15.11 -3.79 -11.53
CA LYS A 156 15.20 -5.20 -11.12
C LYS A 156 15.38 -5.32 -9.61
#